data_AF-A0A3R6KK25-F1
#
_entry.id   AF-A0A3R6KK25-F1
#
_cell.length_a   1.000
_cell.length_b   1.000
_cell.length_c   1.000
_cell.angle_alpha   90.00
_cell.angle_beta   90.00
_cell.angle_gamma   90.00
#
_symmetry.space_group_name_H-M   'P 1'
#
loop_
_entity.id
_entity.type
_entity.pdbx_description
1 polymer ?
#
loop_
_entity_poly.entity_id
_entity_poly.type
_entity_poly.pdbx_seq_one_letter_code
_entity_poly.pdbx_strand_id
1 'polypeptide(L)'
;MVHWLELLVSYYGISKLTIAKMAGVEENDIDRLLVNPPEKVEIEVKYKIDVTVMEGVSQTILKKVILVLLKISRMIKSKCTFRFSGCS
;
A
#
# COMPACT_ATOMS: atom_id res chain seq x y z
N MET A 1 -16.87 10.42 -2.83
CA MET A 1 -16.30 9.49 -1.84
C MET A 1 -15.37 8.53 -2.59
N VAL A 2 -14.10 8.92 -2.75
CA VAL A 2 -13.01 8.13 -3.37
C VAL A 2 -11.71 8.35 -2.58
N HIS A 3 -11.83 8.67 -1.28
CA HIS A 3 -10.73 9.17 -0.45
C HIS A 3 -9.61 8.15 -0.23
N TRP A 4 -9.91 6.84 -0.29
CA TRP A 4 -8.90 5.81 -0.12
C TRP A 4 -7.96 5.69 -1.33
N LEU A 5 -8.47 5.90 -2.55
CA LEU A 5 -7.66 5.79 -3.77
C LEU A 5 -6.64 6.94 -3.86
N GLU A 6 -7.06 8.16 -3.54
CA GLU A 6 -6.15 9.31 -3.40
C GLU A 6 -5.07 9.07 -2.34
N LEU A 7 -5.43 8.42 -1.23
CA LEU A 7 -4.49 8.08 -0.16
C LEU A 7 -3.44 7.06 -0.64
N LEU A 8 -3.82 6.04 -1.41
CA LEU A 8 -2.85 5.10 -2.00
C LEU A 8 -1.88 5.77 -2.95
N VAL A 9 -2.37 6.68 -3.79
CA VAL A 9 -1.55 7.37 -4.79
C VAL A 9 -0.66 8.42 -4.13
N SER A 10 -1.22 9.25 -3.25
CA SER A 10 -0.53 10.41 -2.68
C SER A 10 0.28 10.08 -1.43
N TYR A 11 -0.27 9.28 -0.51
CA TYR A 11 0.39 8.97 0.76
C TYR A 11 1.32 7.76 0.66
N TYR A 12 0.88 6.67 0.02
CA TYR A 12 1.71 5.48 -0.16
C TYR A 12 2.57 5.53 -1.43
N GLY A 13 2.37 6.52 -2.30
CA GLY A 13 3.16 6.70 -3.53
C GLY A 13 2.97 5.59 -4.55
N ILE A 14 1.83 4.88 -4.51
CA ILE A 14 1.55 3.79 -5.44
C ILE A 14 1.09 4.40 -6.76
N SER A 15 1.77 4.07 -7.86
CA SER A 15 1.39 4.61 -9.16
C SER A 15 0.00 4.12 -9.58
N LYS A 16 -0.76 4.98 -10.25
CA LYS A 16 -2.08 4.65 -10.82
C LYS A 16 -1.98 3.44 -11.76
N LEU A 17 -0.96 3.39 -12.62
CA LEU A 17 -0.62 2.23 -13.45
C LEU A 17 -0.46 0.92 -12.66
N THR A 18 0.16 0.95 -11.47
CA THR A 18 0.30 -0.24 -10.64
C THR A 18 -1.05 -0.75 -10.16
N ILE A 19 -1.92 0.15 -9.69
CA ILE A 19 -3.26 -0.20 -9.22
C ILE A 19 -4.09 -0.74 -10.39
N ALA A 20 -4.00 -0.11 -11.56
CA ALA A 20 -4.68 -0.52 -12.79
C ALA A 20 -4.29 -1.95 -13.20
N LYS A 21 -2.97 -2.23 -13.24
CA LYS A 21 -2.44 -3.56 -13.55
C LYS A 21 -2.84 -4.62 -12.53
N MET A 22 -2.85 -4.28 -11.25
CA MET A 22 -3.25 -5.22 -10.20
C MET A 22 -4.75 -5.52 -10.25
N ALA A 23 -5.58 -4.52 -10.59
CA ALA A 23 -7.02 -4.67 -10.69
C ALA A 23 -7.51 -5.18 -12.05
N GLY A 24 -6.63 -5.24 -13.05
CA GLY A 24 -6.98 -5.64 -14.42
C GLY A 24 -7.92 -4.63 -15.09
N VAL A 25 -7.73 -3.34 -14.82
CA VAL A 25 -8.52 -2.22 -15.36
C VAL A 25 -7.62 -1.24 -16.10
N GLU A 26 -8.19 -0.32 -16.86
CA GLU A 26 -7.40 0.71 -17.54
C GLU A 26 -7.00 1.82 -16.56
N GLU A 27 -5.81 2.41 -16.77
CA GLU A 27 -5.37 3.54 -15.93
C GLU A 27 -6.30 4.74 -16.05
N ASN A 28 -6.93 4.93 -17.22
CA ASN A 28 -7.92 5.97 -17.45
C ASN A 28 -9.16 5.80 -16.55
N ASP A 29 -9.57 4.58 -16.22
CA ASP A 29 -10.69 4.35 -15.30
C ASP A 29 -10.37 4.85 -13.89
N ILE A 30 -9.11 4.72 -13.47
CA ILE A 30 -8.63 5.24 -12.19
C ILE A 30 -8.62 6.77 -12.21
N ASP A 31 -8.18 7.38 -13.31
CA ASP A 31 -8.21 8.84 -13.45
C ASP A 31 -9.63 9.41 -13.44
N ARG A 32 -10.57 8.74 -14.09
CA ARG A 32 -12.00 9.06 -14.06
C ARG A 32 -12.64 8.92 -12.68
N LEU A 33 -12.09 8.05 -11.82
CA LEU A 33 -12.48 7.93 -10.42
C LEU A 33 -11.82 8.98 -9.52
N LEU A 34 -10.64 9.48 -9.88
CA LEU A 34 -9.89 10.47 -9.10
C LEU A 34 -10.31 11.92 -9.40
N VAL A 35 -10.96 12.19 -10.54
CA VAL A 35 -11.51 13.53 -10.81
C VAL A 35 -12.65 13.87 -9.84
N ASN A 36 -12.78 15.15 -9.49
CA ASN A 36 -13.83 15.65 -8.60
C ASN A 36 -14.75 16.63 -9.35
N PRO A 37 -16.04 16.31 -9.58
CA PRO A 37 -16.74 15.09 -9.15
C PRO A 37 -16.32 13.85 -9.96
N PRO A 38 -16.38 12.64 -9.36
CA PRO A 38 -15.98 11.42 -10.04
C PRO A 38 -16.90 11.14 -11.21
N GLU A 39 -16.31 10.77 -12.35
CA GLU A 39 -17.08 10.40 -13.53
C GLU A 39 -17.77 9.05 -13.35
N LYS A 40 -18.80 8.81 -14.17
CA LYS A 40 -19.47 7.51 -14.23
C LYS A 40 -18.51 6.49 -14.82
N VAL A 41 -18.09 5.56 -13.97
CA VAL A 41 -17.34 4.36 -14.32
C VAL A 41 -18.22 3.14 -14.03
N GLU A 42 -18.03 2.06 -14.78
CA GLU A 42 -18.77 0.82 -14.59
C GLU A 42 -18.64 0.28 -13.16
N ILE A 43 -19.73 -0.29 -12.65
CA ILE A 43 -19.78 -0.81 -11.27
C ILE A 43 -18.80 -1.98 -11.11
N GLU A 44 -18.63 -2.81 -12.14
CA GLU A 44 -17.68 -3.93 -12.14
C GLU A 44 -16.24 -3.44 -11.95
N VAL A 45 -15.86 -2.36 -12.64
CA VAL A 45 -14.53 -1.75 -12.54
C VAL A 45 -14.27 -1.22 -11.14
N LYS A 46 -15.24 -0.51 -10.54
CA LYS A 46 -15.14 -0.04 -9.15
C LYS A 46 -14.94 -1.20 -8.18
N TYR A 47 -15.69 -2.29 -8.37
CA TYR A 47 -15.58 -3.48 -7.53
C TYR A 47 -14.22 -4.16 -7.66
N LYS A 48 -13.70 -4.33 -8.89
CA LYS A 48 -12.36 -4.88 -9.14
C LYS A 48 -11.27 -4.08 -8.44
N ILE A 49 -11.34 -2.75 -8.50
CA ILE A 49 -10.40 -1.85 -7.83
C ILE A 49 -10.50 -2.00 -6.31
N ASP A 50 -11.70 -1.94 -5.74
CA ASP A 50 -11.89 -2.05 -4.28
C ASP A 50 -11.41 -3.41 -3.75
N VAL A 51 -11.75 -4.52 -4.41
CA VAL A 51 -11.25 -5.86 -4.04
C VAL A 51 -9.73 -5.91 -4.08
N THR A 52 -9.12 -5.41 -5.15
CA THR A 52 -7.66 -5.41 -5.32
C THR A 52 -6.95 -4.57 -4.24
N VAL A 53 -7.53 -3.44 -3.86
CA VAL A 53 -7.00 -2.58 -2.81
C VAL A 53 -7.10 -3.24 -1.43
N MET A 54 -8.25 -3.83 -1.14
CA MET A 54 -8.52 -4.50 0.13
C MET A 54 -7.68 -5.76 0.31
N GLU A 55 -7.57 -6.59 -0.74
CA GLU A 55 -6.86 -7.87 -0.67
C GLU A 55 -5.37 -7.75 -1.00
N GLY A 56 -5.02 -7.08 -2.09
CA GLY A 56 -3.65 -7.08 -2.63
C GLY A 56 -2.77 -5.99 -2.04
N VAL A 57 -3.22 -4.73 -2.16
CA VAL A 57 -2.39 -3.57 -1.81
C VAL A 57 -2.17 -3.50 -0.29
N SER A 58 -3.23 -3.68 0.51
CA SER A 58 -3.12 -3.65 1.97
C SER A 58 -2.16 -4.71 2.52
N GLN A 59 -2.16 -5.92 1.95
CA GLN A 59 -1.23 -6.98 2.34
C GLN A 59 0.23 -6.62 2.04
N THR A 60 0.51 -5.96 0.92
CA THR A 60 1.89 -5.54 0.60
C THR A 60 2.41 -4.43 1.52
N ILE A 61 1.56 -3.47 1.87
CA ILE A 61 1.90 -2.38 2.80
C ILE A 61 2.11 -2.95 4.21
N LEU A 62 1.18 -3.76 4.70
CA LEU A 62 1.27 -4.42 6.01
C LEU A 62 2.54 -5.27 6.11
N LYS A 63 2.88 -6.05 5.07
CA LYS A 63 4.12 -6.84 5.02
C LYS A 63 5.37 -5.96 5.12
N LYS A 64 5.43 -4.82 4.42
CA LYS A 64 6.56 -3.88 4.52
C LYS A 64 6.69 -3.30 5.93
N VAL A 65 5.58 -2.87 6.54
CA VAL A 65 5.58 -2.33 7.91
C VAL A 65 6.04 -3.38 8.92
N ILE A 66 5.50 -4.60 8.85
CA ILE A 66 5.90 -5.71 9.73
C ILE A 66 7.38 -6.03 9.56
N LEU A 67 7.89 -6.06 8.32
CA LEU A 67 9.29 -6.36 8.04
C LEU A 67 10.24 -5.29 8.57
N VAL A 68 9.86 -4.01 8.47
CA VAL A 68 10.60 -2.90 9.10
C VAL A 68 10.61 -3.02 10.63
N LEU A 69 9.46 -3.30 11.26
CA LEU A 69 9.36 -3.50 12.71
C LEU A 69 10.19 -4.69 13.19
N LEU A 70 10.20 -5.79 12.45
CA LEU A 70 11.03 -6.96 12.73
C LEU A 70 12.52 -6.64 12.57
N LYS A 71 12.91 -5.86 11.55
CA LYS A 71 14.29 -5.40 11.34
C LYS A 71 14.76 -4.54 12.51
N ILE A 72 13.94 -3.58 12.96
CA ILE A 72 14.24 -2.72 14.11
C ILE A 72 14.37 -3.57 15.39
N SER A 73 13.41 -4.45 15.66
CA SER A 73 13.46 -5.38 16.79
C SER A 73 14.74 -6.21 16.80
N ARG A 74 15.16 -6.74 15.63
CA ARG A 74 16.41 -7.51 15.49
C ARG A 74 17.65 -6.66 15.72
N MET A 75 17.69 -5.41 15.23
CA MET A 75 18.81 -4.49 15.47
C MET A 75 18.95 -4.12 16.95
N ILE A 76 17.84 -3.89 17.65
CA ILE A 76 17.85 -3.61 19.10
C ILE A 76 18.40 -4.82 19.87
N LYS A 77 17.91 -6.03 19.55
CA LYS A 77 18.40 -7.27 20.20
C LYS A 77 19.88 -7.52 19.94
N SER A 78 20.36 -7.26 18.71
CA SER A 78 21.78 -7.38 18.32
C SER A 78 22.69 -6.36 19.03
N LYS A 79 22.23 -5.13 19.29
CA LYS A 79 22.99 -4.14 20.08
C LYS A 79 23.01 -4.50 21.57
N CYS A 80 21.95 -5.10 22.11
CA CYS A 80 21.91 -5.53 23.51
C CYS A 80 22.84 -6.72 23.79
N THR A 81 23.06 -7.64 22.84
CA THR A 81 24.04 -8.73 23.00
C THR A 81 25.49 -8.26 22.95
N PHE A 82 25.78 -7.15 22.27
CA PHE A 82 27.14 -6.57 22.20
C PHE A 82 27.56 -5.87 23.50
N ARG A 83 26.60 -5.36 24.28
CA ARG A 83 26.87 -4.65 25.54
C ARG A 83 27.18 -5.57 26.73
N PHE A 84 26.99 -6.88 26.61
CA PHE A 84 27.26 -7.85 27.68
C PHE A 84 28.59 -8.62 27.52
N SER A 85 29.31 -8.47 26.41
CA SER A 85 30.63 -9.13 26.22
C SER A 85 31.84 -8.21 26.43
N GLY A 86 31.63 -7.02 27.04
CA GLY A 86 32.69 -6.03 27.27
C GLY A 86 32.95 -5.68 28.73
N CYS A 87 32.32 -6.36 29.70
CA CYS A 87 32.68 -6.24 31.11
C CYS A 87 33.58 -7.43 31.49
N SER A 88 34.89 -7.28 31.27
CA SER A 88 35.92 -7.99 32.04
C SER A 88 36.42 -7.07 33.14
#